data_AF-A0AAW8NJ97-F1
#
_entry.id   AF-A0AAW8NJ97-F1
#
_cell.length_a   1.000
_cell.length_b   1.000
_cell.length_c   1.000
_cell.angle_alpha   90.00
_cell.angle_beta   90.00
_cell.angle_gamma   90.00
#
_symmetry.space_group_name_H-M   'P 1'
#
loop_
_entity.id
_entity.type
_entity.pdbx_description
1 polymer ?
#
loop_
_entity_poly.entity_id
_entity_poly.type
_entity_poly.pdbx_seq_one_letter_code
_entity_poly.pdbx_strand_id
1 'polypeptide(L)'
;MNIHTIANHLNELGDSSQTGFQFDCYPIAGDVEVLQVNVVGREEIPVFVSVTDNQILCISYLWGEDEVNQERRAEMFETMLELNIPMPLSSFAKIDDKYVVYGALSVQSSMQEIEQELSVLSDNCLEVIDELADYLN
;
A
#
# COMPACT_ATOMS: atom_id res chain seq x y z
N MET A 1 -5.26 18.11 -5.69
CA MET A 1 -5.55 17.41 -4.43
C MET A 1 -4.26 17.37 -3.62
N ASN A 2 -4.31 17.35 -2.28
CA ASN A 2 -3.10 17.29 -1.44
C ASN A 2 -3.32 16.28 -0.29
N ILE A 3 -2.22 15.90 0.38
CA ILE A 3 -2.27 14.88 1.44
C ILE A 3 -3.15 15.28 2.62
N HIS A 4 -3.22 16.57 2.97
CA HIS A 4 -4.04 17.06 4.07
C HIS A 4 -5.54 16.92 3.80
N THR A 5 -5.96 17.13 2.55
CA THR A 5 -7.37 16.95 2.15
C THR A 5 -7.76 15.47 2.23
N ILE A 6 -6.87 14.58 1.80
CA ILE A 6 -7.07 13.12 1.89
C ILE A 6 -7.15 12.70 3.37
N ALA A 7 -6.19 13.13 4.19
CA ALA A 7 -6.14 12.80 5.61
C ALA A 7 -7.40 13.23 6.37
N ASN A 8 -7.85 14.47 6.14
CA ASN A 8 -9.07 14.98 6.77
C ASN A 8 -10.29 14.16 6.37
N HIS A 9 -10.42 13.84 5.07
CA HIS A 9 -11.54 13.04 4.58
C HIS A 9 -11.57 11.64 5.21
N LEU A 10 -10.43 10.94 5.22
CA LEU A 10 -10.33 9.58 5.76
C LEU A 10 -10.60 9.54 7.27
N ASN A 11 -10.08 10.51 8.03
CA ASN A 11 -10.34 10.61 9.47
C ASN A 11 -11.81 10.99 9.77
N GLU A 12 -12.48 11.73 8.88
CA GLU A 12 -13.89 12.11 9.03
C GLU A 12 -14.87 10.98 8.68
N LEU A 13 -14.46 9.98 7.88
CA LEU A 13 -15.32 8.86 7.50
C LEU A 13 -15.82 8.10 8.74
N GLY A 14 -14.93 7.77 9.68
CA GLY A 14 -15.27 6.93 10.84
C GLY A 14 -16.03 5.67 10.41
N ASP A 15 -17.21 5.43 10.99
CA ASP A 15 -18.10 4.30 10.63
C ASP A 15 -18.83 4.46 9.27
N SER A 16 -18.68 5.59 8.58
CA SER A 16 -19.39 5.91 7.33
C SER A 16 -18.61 5.54 6.07
N SER A 17 -17.46 4.86 6.21
CA SER A 17 -16.70 4.31 5.10
C SER A 17 -17.56 3.35 4.26
N GLN A 18 -17.45 3.45 2.93
CA GLN A 18 -18.11 2.53 2.02
C GLN A 18 -17.46 1.14 1.99
N THR A 19 -16.17 1.07 2.29
CA THR A 19 -15.44 -0.20 2.41
C THR A 19 -15.67 -0.88 3.76
N GLY A 20 -16.22 -0.14 4.74
CA GLY A 20 -16.44 -0.61 6.11
C GLY A 20 -15.18 -0.59 6.97
N PHE A 21 -14.10 0.02 6.47
CA PHE A 21 -12.84 0.17 7.19
C PHE A 21 -12.73 1.54 7.85
N GLN A 22 -12.08 1.57 9.00
CA GLN A 22 -11.67 2.81 9.65
C GLN A 22 -10.20 3.07 9.35
N PHE A 23 -9.84 4.34 9.14
CA PHE A 23 -8.50 4.76 8.78
C PHE A 23 -7.97 5.77 9.80
N ASP A 24 -6.75 5.54 10.27
CA ASP A 24 -5.99 6.51 11.06
C ASP A 24 -4.88 7.11 10.21
N CYS A 25 -4.94 8.43 10.00
CA CYS A 25 -4.02 9.13 9.11
C CYS A 25 -3.01 10.00 9.88
N TYR A 26 -1.72 9.77 9.63
CA TYR A 26 -0.60 10.49 10.25
C TYR A 26 0.27 11.16 9.17
N PRO A 27 0.24 12.49 9.04
CA PRO A 27 1.13 13.19 8.12
C PRO A 27 2.57 13.13 8.63
N ILE A 28 3.50 12.74 7.75
CA ILE A 28 4.94 12.70 8.02
C ILE A 28 5.58 13.92 7.35
N ALA A 29 6.22 14.76 8.16
CA ALA A 29 6.98 15.91 7.66
C ALA A 29 8.34 15.44 7.12
N GLY A 30 8.66 15.85 5.89
CA GLY A 30 9.92 15.56 5.22
C GLY A 30 10.09 16.43 3.98
N ASP A 31 11.11 16.15 3.17
CA ASP A 31 11.32 16.86 1.89
C ASP A 31 10.19 16.59 0.88
N VAL A 32 9.53 15.43 1.01
CA VAL A 32 8.29 15.08 0.32
C VAL A 32 7.21 14.87 1.37
N GLU A 33 6.06 15.50 1.16
CA GLU A 33 4.87 15.29 1.99
C GLU A 33 4.32 13.87 1.78
N VAL A 34 4.40 13.06 2.84
CA VAL A 34 3.89 11.68 2.86
C VAL A 34 2.83 11.57 3.95
N LEU A 35 1.75 10.88 3.64
CA LEU A 35 0.70 10.52 4.59
C LEU A 35 0.82 9.03 4.91
N GLN A 36 1.03 8.68 6.17
CA GLN A 36 0.85 7.31 6.62
C GLN A 36 -0.63 7.08 6.93
N VAL A 37 -1.19 6.02 6.37
CA VAL A 37 -2.58 5.60 6.57
C VAL A 37 -2.55 4.19 7.16
N ASN A 38 -3.09 4.05 8.38
CA ASN A 38 -3.26 2.77 9.02
C ASN A 38 -4.72 2.34 8.88
N VAL A 39 -4.96 1.12 8.42
CA VAL A 39 -6.28 0.50 8.50
C VAL A 39 -6.43 -0.12 9.89
N VAL A 40 -7.50 0.23 10.61
CA VAL A 40 -7.72 -0.28 11.98
C VAL A 40 -7.79 -1.81 11.97
N GLY A 41 -7.00 -2.45 12.84
CA GLY A 41 -6.81 -3.90 12.91
C GLY A 41 -5.72 -4.45 11.98
N ARG A 42 -5.01 -3.59 11.24
CA ARG A 42 -3.92 -3.95 10.31
C ARG A 42 -2.75 -2.96 10.42
N GLU A 43 -2.51 -2.45 11.62
CA GLU A 43 -1.54 -1.38 11.87
C GLU A 43 -0.09 -1.79 11.58
N GLU A 44 0.19 -3.10 11.50
CA GLU A 44 1.51 -3.65 11.20
C GLU A 44 1.96 -3.37 9.75
N ILE A 45 1.01 -3.14 8.83
CA ILE A 45 1.27 -2.95 7.40
C ILE A 45 0.62 -1.63 6.95
N PRO A 46 1.23 -0.48 7.31
CA PRO A 46 0.69 0.83 6.97
C PRO A 46 0.85 1.13 5.48
N VAL A 47 -0.11 1.88 4.94
CA VAL A 47 -0.05 2.40 3.56
C VAL A 47 0.46 3.84 3.57
N PHE A 48 1.50 4.12 2.81
CA PHE A 48 2.06 5.45 2.61
C PHE A 48 1.52 6.07 1.32
N VAL A 49 0.90 7.23 1.45
CA VAL A 49 0.33 7.99 0.33
C VAL A 49 1.17 9.23 0.08
N SER A 50 1.57 9.43 -1.17
CA SER A 50 2.20 10.67 -1.64
C SER A 50 1.43 11.22 -2.84
N VAL A 51 1.35 12.54 -2.94
CA VAL A 51 0.67 13.22 -4.05
C VAL A 51 1.70 14.02 -4.83
N THR A 52 1.81 13.73 -6.12
CA THR A 52 2.65 14.46 -7.07
C THR A 52 1.76 15.19 -8.09
N ASP A 53 2.37 15.93 -9.01
CA ASP A 53 1.63 16.59 -10.10
C ASP A 53 0.99 15.60 -11.08
N ASN A 54 1.50 14.36 -11.15
CA ASN A 54 1.10 13.37 -12.16
C ASN A 54 0.19 12.28 -11.59
N GLN A 55 0.40 11.88 -10.33
CA GLN A 55 -0.30 10.76 -9.73
C GLN A 55 -0.35 10.86 -8.20
N ILE A 56 -1.30 10.13 -7.63
CA ILE A 56 -1.36 9.77 -6.21
C ILE A 56 -0.76 8.37 -6.11
N LEU A 57 0.28 8.22 -5.31
CA LEU A 57 1.00 6.96 -5.16
C LEU A 57 0.76 6.41 -3.75
N CYS A 58 0.24 5.20 -3.68
CA CYS A 58 -0.02 4.45 -2.45
C CYS A 58 0.99 3.29 -2.40
N ILE A 59 1.79 3.19 -1.33
CA ILE A 59 2.84 2.18 -1.19
C ILE A 59 2.70 1.51 0.18
N SER A 60 2.82 0.19 0.23
CA SER A 60 3.02 -0.55 1.46
C SER A 60 4.33 -1.34 1.40
N TYR A 61 5.09 -1.30 2.49
CA TYR A 61 6.34 -2.07 2.61
C TYR A 61 6.03 -3.44 3.18
N LEU A 62 6.53 -4.49 2.53
CA LEU A 62 6.25 -5.87 2.92
C LEU A 62 7.38 -6.43 3.79
N TRP A 63 8.54 -6.71 3.18
CA TRP A 63 9.71 -7.27 3.85
C TRP A 63 11.00 -6.75 3.21
N GLY A 64 12.11 -6.95 3.88
CA GLY A 64 13.44 -6.67 3.37
C GLY A 64 14.10 -7.83 2.66
N GLU A 65 15.10 -7.50 1.85
CA GLU A 65 15.98 -8.47 1.20
C GLU A 65 16.66 -9.41 2.21
N ASP A 66 16.89 -8.95 3.44
CA ASP A 66 17.43 -9.72 4.54
C ASP A 66 16.49 -10.81 5.08
N GLU A 67 15.18 -10.64 4.86
CA GLU A 67 14.13 -11.59 5.28
C GLU A 67 13.90 -12.69 4.22
N VAL A 68 14.45 -12.52 3.01
CA VAL A 68 14.26 -13.47 1.89
C VAL A 68 15.21 -14.66 2.00
N ASN A 69 14.68 -15.87 1.78
CA ASN A 69 15.50 -17.05 1.55
C ASN A 69 16.22 -16.92 0.20
N GLN A 70 17.51 -16.63 0.25
CA GLN A 70 18.34 -16.33 -0.91
C GLN A 70 18.42 -17.49 -1.91
N GLU A 71 18.22 -18.74 -1.49
CA GLU A 71 18.19 -19.90 -2.39
C GLU A 71 16.92 -19.95 -3.23
N ARG A 72 15.80 -19.42 -2.73
CA ARG A 72 14.49 -19.42 -3.40
C ARG A 72 14.09 -18.07 -4.00
N ARG A 73 14.97 -17.06 -3.90
CA ARG A 73 14.72 -15.69 -4.36
C ARG A 73 14.27 -15.60 -5.82
N ALA A 74 14.87 -16.40 -6.71
CA ALA A 74 14.49 -16.41 -8.12
C ALA A 74 13.07 -16.95 -8.34
N GLU A 75 12.66 -17.98 -7.60
CA GLU A 75 11.31 -18.53 -7.63
C GLU A 75 10.30 -17.50 -7.12
N MET A 76 10.61 -16.83 -5.99
CA MET A 76 9.80 -15.75 -5.45
C MET A 76 9.55 -14.65 -6.49
N PHE A 77 10.56 -14.29 -7.28
CA PHE A 77 10.42 -13.27 -8.33
C PHE A 77 9.51 -13.70 -9.47
N GLU A 78 9.61 -14.95 -9.93
CA GLU A 78 8.68 -15.48 -10.93
C GLU A 78 7.24 -15.45 -10.39
N THR A 79 7.03 -15.88 -9.15
CA THR A 79 5.71 -15.81 -8.50
C THR A 79 5.20 -14.36 -8.40
N MET A 80 6.02 -13.41 -7.96
CA MET A 80 5.65 -12.00 -7.90
C MET A 80 5.28 -11.43 -9.28
N LEU A 81 6.01 -11.80 -10.33
CA LEU A 81 5.71 -11.38 -11.69
C LEU A 81 4.37 -11.95 -12.18
N GLU A 82 4.08 -13.21 -11.87
CA GLU A 82 2.80 -13.85 -12.20
C GLU A 82 1.63 -13.22 -11.44
N LEU A 83 1.84 -12.86 -10.17
CA LEU A 83 0.82 -12.24 -9.30
C LEU A 83 0.49 -10.79 -9.67
N ASN A 84 1.38 -10.06 -10.33
CA ASN A 84 1.10 -8.69 -10.80
C ASN A 84 -0.11 -8.58 -11.76
N ILE A 85 -0.44 -9.65 -12.49
CA ILE A 85 -1.55 -9.65 -13.44
C ILE A 85 -2.92 -9.86 -12.78
N PRO A 86 -3.12 -10.89 -11.93
CA PRO A 86 -4.40 -11.12 -11.28
C PRO A 86 -4.67 -10.19 -10.08
N MET A 87 -3.64 -9.55 -9.50
CA MET A 87 -3.81 -8.71 -8.32
C MET A 87 -4.43 -7.34 -8.71
N PRO A 88 -5.62 -7.00 -8.17
CA PRO A 88 -6.30 -5.77 -8.55
C PRO A 88 -5.61 -4.56 -7.93
N LEU A 89 -5.48 -3.47 -8.70
CA LEU A 89 -5.06 -2.14 -8.22
C LEU A 89 -3.71 -2.15 -7.49
N SER A 90 -2.87 -3.14 -7.73
CA SER A 90 -1.63 -3.32 -6.99
C SER A 90 -0.58 -3.99 -7.85
N SER A 91 0.68 -3.62 -7.61
CA SER A 91 1.82 -4.23 -8.28
C SER A 91 3.01 -4.27 -7.33
N PHE A 92 3.85 -5.27 -7.52
CA PHE A 92 5.11 -5.40 -6.81
C PHE A 92 6.17 -4.44 -7.36
N ALA A 93 6.98 -3.90 -6.46
CA ALA A 93 8.22 -3.21 -6.77
C ALA A 93 9.27 -3.45 -5.67
N LYS A 94 10.46 -2.88 -5.88
CA LYS A 94 11.53 -2.84 -4.88
C LYS A 94 11.99 -1.40 -4.72
N ILE A 95 12.09 -0.93 -3.48
CA ILE A 95 12.66 0.36 -3.10
C ILE A 95 13.83 0.07 -2.17
N ASP A 96 15.04 0.45 -2.59
CA ASP A 96 16.28 0.07 -1.92
C ASP A 96 16.31 -1.43 -1.61
N ASP A 97 16.39 -1.83 -0.34
CA ASP A 97 16.40 -3.24 0.10
C ASP A 97 15.05 -3.72 0.63
N LYS A 98 13.95 -3.00 0.35
CA LYS A 98 12.60 -3.41 0.74
C LYS A 98 11.73 -3.72 -0.48
N TYR A 99 11.01 -4.83 -0.40
CA TYR A 99 9.95 -5.19 -1.32
C TYR A 99 8.67 -4.47 -0.93
N VAL A 100 7.97 -3.96 -1.93
CA VAL A 100 6.77 -3.15 -1.72
C VAL A 100 5.67 -3.59 -2.65
N VAL A 101 4.43 -3.37 -2.24
CA VAL A 101 3.27 -3.37 -3.14
C VAL A 101 2.81 -1.93 -3.25
N TYR A 102 2.51 -1.50 -4.47
CA TYR A 102 2.07 -0.15 -4.73
C TYR A 102 0.88 -0.11 -5.67
N GLY A 103 0.06 0.91 -5.48
CA GLY A 103 -1.05 1.32 -6.34
C GLY A 103 -0.87 2.77 -6.75
N ALA A 104 -1.37 3.14 -7.93
CA ALA A 104 -1.22 4.50 -8.46
C ALA A 104 -2.55 4.97 -9.04
N LEU A 105 -3.03 6.11 -8.53
CA LEU A 105 -4.24 6.77 -9.01
C LEU A 105 -3.93 8.05 -9.78
N SER A 106 -4.88 8.47 -10.61
CA SER A 106 -4.89 9.81 -11.19
C SER A 106 -5.03 10.88 -10.10
N VAL A 107 -4.41 12.04 -10.29
CA VAL A 107 -4.63 13.22 -9.43
C VAL A 107 -6.08 13.74 -9.47
N GLN A 108 -6.88 13.26 -10.43
CA GLN A 108 -8.30 13.56 -10.59
C GLN A 108 -9.22 12.53 -9.95
N SER A 109 -8.67 11.43 -9.39
CA SER A 109 -9.47 10.42 -8.72
C SER A 109 -10.27 11.02 -7.57
N SER A 110 -11.48 10.50 -7.39
CA SER A 110 -12.37 10.86 -6.30
C SER A 110 -11.87 10.29 -4.97
N MET A 111 -12.36 10.86 -3.87
CA MET A 111 -12.03 10.34 -2.53
C MET A 111 -12.52 8.90 -2.33
N GLN A 112 -13.62 8.51 -2.98
CA GLN A 112 -14.14 7.13 -2.94
C GLN A 112 -13.19 6.15 -3.64
N GLU A 113 -12.61 6.54 -4.77
CA GLU A 113 -11.60 5.73 -5.45
C GLU A 113 -10.32 5.61 -4.61
N ILE A 114 -9.92 6.66 -3.89
CA ILE A 114 -8.78 6.61 -2.96
C ILE A 114 -9.08 5.67 -1.79
N GLU A 115 -10.27 5.75 -1.19
CA GLU A 115 -10.70 4.84 -0.10
C GLU A 115 -10.68 3.38 -0.56
N GLN A 116 -11.20 3.12 -1.76
CA GLN A 116 -11.18 1.79 -2.37
C GLN A 116 -9.75 1.32 -2.61
N GLU A 117 -8.88 2.15 -3.17
CA GLU A 117 -7.47 1.80 -3.39
C GLU A 117 -6.78 1.42 -2.08
N LEU A 118 -6.93 2.23 -1.04
CA LEU A 118 -6.28 1.99 0.25
C LEU A 118 -6.74 0.67 0.89
N SER A 119 -8.04 0.38 0.78
CA SER A 119 -8.62 -0.87 1.30
C SER A 119 -8.10 -2.08 0.53
N VAL A 120 -8.16 -2.02 -0.80
CA VAL A 120 -7.72 -3.12 -1.68
C VAL A 120 -6.21 -3.35 -1.57
N LEU A 121 -5.40 -2.28 -1.54
CA LEU A 121 -3.96 -2.39 -1.36
C LEU A 121 -3.62 -3.03 -0.01
N SER A 122 -4.34 -2.66 1.06
CA SER A 122 -4.18 -3.27 2.38
C SER A 122 -4.56 -4.76 2.39
N ASP A 123 -5.67 -5.13 1.76
CA ASP A 123 -6.09 -6.54 1.59
C ASP A 123 -5.02 -7.34 0.83
N ASN A 124 -4.58 -6.82 -0.31
CA ASN A 124 -3.56 -7.45 -1.15
C ASN A 124 -2.26 -7.67 -0.39
N CYS A 125 -1.85 -6.74 0.48
CA CYS A 125 -0.63 -6.91 1.28
C CYS A 125 -0.71 -8.15 2.19
N LEU A 126 -1.85 -8.39 2.84
CA LEU A 126 -2.04 -9.56 3.69
C LEU A 126 -2.01 -10.85 2.89
N GLU A 127 -2.75 -10.90 1.78
CA GLU A 127 -2.79 -12.07 0.90
C GLU A 127 -1.40 -12.41 0.35
N VAL A 128 -0.64 -11.39 -0.03
CA VAL A 128 0.72 -11.54 -0.57
C VAL A 128 1.71 -12.05 0.46
N ILE A 129 1.62 -11.55 1.70
CA ILE A 129 2.50 -12.02 2.78
C ILE A 129 2.24 -13.50 3.03
N ASP A 130 0.98 -13.92 3.07
CA ASP A 130 0.60 -15.32 3.25
C ASP A 130 1.09 -16.19 2.07
N GLU A 131 0.90 -15.74 0.83
CA GLU A 131 1.30 -16.48 -0.38
C GLU A 131 2.82 -16.61 -0.51
N LEU A 132 3.57 -15.56 -0.12
CA LEU A 132 5.03 -15.52 -0.27
C LEU A 132 5.81 -15.93 0.99
N ALA A 133 5.13 -16.27 2.08
CA ALA A 133 5.74 -16.67 3.34
C ALA A 133 6.76 -17.81 3.19
N ASP A 134 6.49 -18.78 2.30
CA ASP A 134 7.38 -19.92 2.05
C ASP A 134 8.74 -19.52 1.46
N TYR A 135 8.88 -18.31 0.92
CA TYR A 135 10.13 -17.78 0.37
C TYR A 135 10.92 -16.93 1.38
N LEU A 136 10.43 -16.78 2.60
CA LEU A 136 11.05 -15.97 3.67
C LEU A 136 11.72 -16.87 4.72
N ASN A 137 12.60 -16.30 5.55
CA ASN A 137 13.37 -16.99 6.59
C ASN A 137 12.70 -16.98 7.98
#